data_AF-A0A0U1PYY3-F1
#
_entry.id   AF-A0A0U1PYY3-F1
#
_cell.length_a   1.000
_cell.length_b   1.000
_cell.length_c   1.000
_cell.angle_alpha   90.00
_cell.angle_beta   90.00
_cell.angle_gamma   90.00
#
_symmetry.space_group_name_H-M   'P 1'
#
loop_
_entity.id
_entity.type
_entity.pdbx_description
1 polymer ?
#
loop_
_entity_poly.entity_id
_entity_poly.type
_entity_poly.pdbx_seq_one_letter_code
_entity_poly.pdbx_strand_id
1 'polypeptide(L)'
;MTHAPQVPAGQSLVEVWGDTAELRHMAWAIVLGIGISLSGFLIANKILQVHVASAELARAYAMLAGLAGCILSGVVCAVLFKPKRLVVEDGAADPRWREEVIEELRQQYGSLGTEAELSPAVAQEMRELGLYELFTRDARDDITSARAR
;
A
#
# COMPACT_ATOMS: atom_id res chain seq x y z
N MET A 1 19.70 -20.41 4.55
CA MET A 1 19.96 -19.82 3.23
C MET A 1 18.61 -19.45 2.64
N THR A 2 18.22 -18.20 2.86
CA THR A 2 16.87 -17.69 2.63
C THR A 2 16.65 -17.40 1.15
N HIS A 3 15.68 -18.06 0.51
CA HIS A 3 15.18 -17.66 -0.81
C HIS A 3 14.36 -16.38 -0.63
N ALA A 4 15.03 -15.22 -0.59
CA ALA A 4 14.36 -13.96 -0.84
C ALA A 4 13.72 -14.03 -2.24
N PRO A 5 12.45 -13.60 -2.41
CA PRO A 5 11.86 -13.49 -3.73
C PRO A 5 12.74 -12.56 -4.57
N GLN A 6 13.39 -13.14 -5.57
CA GLN A 6 14.30 -12.43 -6.47
C GLN A 6 13.47 -11.43 -7.27
N VAL A 7 13.62 -10.13 -7.02
CA VAL A 7 13.03 -9.10 -7.87
C VAL A 7 13.58 -9.32 -9.29
N PRO A 8 12.74 -9.56 -10.31
CA PRO A 8 13.22 -9.85 -11.65
C PRO A 8 14.17 -8.75 -12.13
N ALA A 9 15.32 -9.13 -12.69
CA ALA A 9 16.31 -8.19 -13.22
C ALA A 9 15.64 -7.22 -14.20
N GLY A 10 15.55 -5.94 -13.81
CA GLY A 10 14.91 -4.88 -14.60
C GLY A 10 13.76 -4.12 -13.93
N GLN A 11 13.34 -4.49 -12.71
CA GLN A 11 12.35 -3.71 -11.95
C GLN A 11 13.02 -2.83 -10.89
N SER A 12 13.10 -1.52 -11.15
CA SER A 12 13.51 -0.53 -10.16
C SER A 12 12.31 -0.15 -9.30
N LEU A 13 12.29 -0.63 -8.06
CA LEU A 13 11.30 -0.27 -7.05
C LEU A 13 11.82 0.92 -6.22
N VAL A 14 10.95 1.89 -5.96
CA VAL A 14 11.23 3.08 -5.15
C VAL A 14 10.08 3.27 -4.16
N GLU A 15 10.42 3.63 -2.93
CA GLU A 15 9.45 4.02 -1.91
C GLU A 15 9.00 5.48 -2.13
N VAL A 16 7.70 5.67 -2.30
CA VAL A 16 7.06 6.97 -2.53
C VAL A 16 5.90 7.07 -1.56
N TRP A 17 5.97 8.01 -0.61
CA TRP A 17 4.88 8.26 0.35
C TRP A 17 4.45 7.00 1.15
N GLY A 18 5.43 6.17 1.55
CA GLY A 18 5.18 4.94 2.30
C GLY A 18 4.60 3.78 1.47
N ASP A 19 4.51 3.92 0.14
CA ASP A 19 4.16 2.84 -0.78
C ASP A 19 5.32 2.52 -1.73
N THR A 20 5.43 1.27 -2.18
CA THR A 20 6.51 0.83 -3.07
C THR A 20 6.02 0.79 -4.52
N ALA A 21 6.59 1.67 -5.36
CA ALA A 21 6.22 1.80 -6.76
C ALA A 21 7.35 1.39 -7.73
N GLU A 22 7.00 0.87 -8.91
CA GLU A 22 8.00 0.70 -9.99
C GLU A 22 8.24 2.03 -10.71
N LEU A 23 9.50 2.47 -10.73
CA LEU A 23 9.90 3.76 -11.29
C LEU A 23 9.48 3.94 -12.75
N ARG A 24 9.59 2.87 -13.56
CA ARG A 24 9.22 2.90 -14.98
C ARG A 24 7.71 3.06 -15.19
N HIS A 25 6.88 2.33 -14.43
CA HIS A 25 5.43 2.47 -14.53
C HIS A 25 4.96 3.82 -13.98
N MET A 26 5.61 4.34 -12.93
CA MET A 26 5.35 5.68 -12.43
C MET A 26 5.63 6.74 -13.50
N ALA A 27 6.77 6.65 -14.18
CA ALA A 27 7.12 7.57 -15.26
C ALA A 27 6.09 7.51 -16.41
N TRP A 28 5.68 6.30 -16.82
CA TRP A 28 4.64 6.14 -17.84
C TRP A 28 3.28 6.66 -17.39
N ALA A 29 2.89 6.47 -16.13
CA ALA A 29 1.65 7.00 -15.57
C ALA A 29 1.61 8.53 -15.61
N ILE A 30 2.73 9.20 -15.30
CA ILE A 30 2.85 10.67 -15.40
C ILE A 30 2.65 11.12 -16.85
N VAL A 31 3.34 10.49 -17.79
CA VAL A 31 3.24 10.83 -19.22
C VAL A 31 1.82 10.63 -19.74
N LEU A 32 1.17 9.52 -19.39
CA LEU A 32 -0.23 9.26 -19.75
C LEU A 32 -1.18 10.27 -19.07
N GLY A 33 -0.94 10.61 -17.80
CA GLY A 33 -1.65 11.64 -17.05
C GLY A 33 -1.65 12.98 -17.77
N ILE A 34 -0.46 13.49 -18.09
CA ILE A 34 -0.29 14.76 -18.82
C ILE A 34 -0.92 14.66 -20.21
N GLY A 35 -0.66 13.58 -20.94
CA GLY A 35 -1.16 13.37 -22.29
C GLY A 35 -2.68 13.40 -22.36
N ILE A 36 -3.37 12.61 -21.53
CA ILE A 36 -4.82 12.48 -21.54
C ILE A 36 -5.51 13.75 -21.00
N SER A 37 -5.02 14.32 -19.90
CA SER A 37 -5.64 15.51 -19.30
C SER A 37 -5.47 16.76 -20.19
N LEU A 38 -4.27 16.97 -20.73
CA LEU A 38 -3.99 18.13 -21.59
C LEU A 38 -4.72 18.02 -22.92
N SER A 39 -4.72 16.84 -23.56
CA SER A 39 -5.46 16.63 -24.80
C SER A 39 -6.96 16.78 -24.60
N GLY A 40 -7.51 16.25 -23.50
CA GLY A 40 -8.90 16.46 -23.09
C GLY A 40 -9.25 17.94 -22.97
N PHE A 41 -8.43 18.72 -22.26
CA PHE A 41 -8.59 20.17 -22.14
C PHE A 41 -8.54 20.88 -23.50
N LEU A 42 -7.52 20.60 -24.33
CA LEU A 42 -7.31 21.30 -25.60
C LEU A 42 -8.43 20.99 -26.61
N ILE A 43 -8.83 19.72 -26.70
CA ILE A 43 -9.93 19.28 -27.57
C ILE A 43 -11.24 19.92 -27.11
N ALA A 44 -11.54 19.84 -25.82
CA ALA A 44 -12.74 20.46 -25.26
C ALA A 44 -12.76 21.96 -25.49
N ASN A 45 -11.67 22.67 -25.18
CA ASN A 45 -11.58 24.11 -25.39
C ASN A 45 -11.83 24.45 -26.87
N LYS A 46 -11.20 23.75 -27.82
CA LYS A 46 -11.40 24.00 -29.25
C LYS A 46 -12.85 23.80 -29.68
N ILE A 47 -13.52 22.77 -29.17
CA ILE A 47 -14.94 22.49 -29.49
C ILE A 47 -15.85 23.55 -28.85
N LEU A 48 -15.64 23.86 -27.57
CA LEU A 48 -16.50 24.78 -26.83
C LEU A 48 -16.37 26.23 -27.29
N GLN A 49 -15.21 26.67 -27.77
CA GLN A 49 -15.05 28.02 -28.36
C GLN A 49 -15.97 28.25 -29.56
N VAL A 50 -16.42 27.17 -30.24
CA VAL A 50 -17.36 27.25 -31.36
C VAL A 50 -18.83 27.20 -30.90
N HIS A 51 -19.10 26.65 -29.71
CA HIS A 51 -20.45 26.38 -29.22
C HIS A 51 -20.94 27.36 -28.15
N VAL A 52 -20.03 28.04 -27.45
CA VAL A 52 -20.34 28.90 -26.30
C VAL A 52 -20.10 30.37 -26.64
N ALA A 53 -21.00 31.23 -26.17
CA ALA A 53 -20.99 32.66 -26.50
C ALA A 53 -19.81 33.44 -25.91
N SER A 54 -19.20 32.97 -24.81
CA SER A 54 -18.05 33.63 -24.19
C SER A 54 -16.83 32.72 -24.09
N ALA A 55 -15.67 33.30 -24.41
CA ALA A 55 -14.39 32.59 -24.39
C ALA A 55 -13.98 32.16 -22.97
N GLU A 56 -14.36 32.93 -21.94
CA GLU A 56 -14.10 32.57 -20.54
C GLU A 56 -14.90 31.34 -20.11
N LEU A 57 -16.19 31.27 -20.48
CA LEU A 57 -17.04 30.13 -20.14
C LEU A 57 -16.59 28.85 -20.87
N ALA A 58 -16.21 28.96 -22.14
CA ALA A 58 -15.63 27.86 -22.89
C ALA A 58 -14.36 27.30 -22.20
N ARG A 59 -13.49 28.20 -21.72
CA ARG A 59 -12.27 27.80 -21.03
C ARG A 59 -12.54 27.18 -19.65
N ALA A 60 -13.50 27.71 -18.89
CA ALA A 60 -13.89 27.14 -17.60
C ALA A 60 -14.43 25.71 -17.75
N TYR A 61 -15.31 25.47 -18.72
CA TYR A 61 -15.80 24.12 -19.00
C TYR A 61 -14.73 23.19 -19.58
N ALA A 62 -13.79 23.70 -20.37
CA ALA A 62 -12.66 22.92 -20.82
C ALA A 62 -11.75 22.46 -19.67
N MET A 63 -11.58 23.27 -18.62
CA MET A 63 -10.85 22.85 -17.41
C MET A 63 -11.53 21.66 -16.72
N LEU A 64 -12.86 21.62 -16.69
CA LEU A 64 -13.61 20.45 -16.19
C LEU A 64 -13.34 19.21 -17.05
N ALA A 65 -13.28 19.36 -18.37
CA ALA A 65 -12.92 18.26 -19.26
C ALA A 65 -11.47 17.76 -19.03
N GLY A 66 -10.54 18.67 -18.75
CA GLY A 66 -9.17 18.32 -18.35
C GLY A 66 -9.14 17.51 -17.04
N LEU A 67 -9.92 17.93 -16.04
CA LEU A 67 -10.06 17.21 -14.76
C LEU A 67 -10.67 15.81 -14.96
N ALA A 68 -11.70 15.69 -15.79
CA ALA A 68 -12.26 14.39 -16.18
C ALA A 68 -11.19 13.52 -16.87
N GLY A 69 -10.32 14.12 -17.69
CA GLY A 69 -9.16 13.47 -18.28
C GLY A 69 -8.16 12.94 -17.24
N CYS A 70 -7.92 13.66 -16.14
CA CYS A 70 -7.09 13.16 -15.04
C CYS A 70 -7.67 11.89 -14.41
N ILE A 71 -8.99 11.89 -14.14
CA ILE A 71 -9.68 10.72 -13.58
C ILE A 71 -9.58 9.53 -14.54
N LEU A 72 -9.88 9.76 -15.82
CA LEU A 72 -9.79 8.74 -16.86
C LEU A 72 -8.36 8.16 -16.95
N SER A 73 -7.34 9.00 -16.90
CA SER A 73 -5.95 8.55 -16.90
C SER A 73 -5.63 7.67 -15.70
N GLY A 74 -6.13 8.02 -14.51
CA GLY A 74 -6.01 7.18 -13.31
C GLY A 74 -6.61 5.79 -13.52
N VAL A 75 -7.81 5.70 -14.10
CA VAL A 75 -8.46 4.42 -14.43
C VAL A 75 -7.64 3.63 -15.45
N VAL A 76 -7.16 4.28 -16.51
CA VAL A 76 -6.31 3.65 -17.55
C VAL A 76 -5.02 3.11 -16.93
N CYS A 77 -4.36 3.88 -16.07
CA CYS A 77 -3.15 3.46 -15.38
C CYS A 77 -3.40 2.29 -14.44
N ALA A 78 -4.52 2.27 -13.72
CA ALA A 78 -4.89 1.16 -12.83
C ALA A 78 -5.13 -0.14 -13.60
N VAL A 79 -5.69 -0.07 -14.80
CA VAL A 79 -5.89 -1.25 -15.67
C VAL A 79 -4.58 -1.71 -16.31
N LEU A 80 -3.75 -0.77 -16.77
CA LEU A 80 -2.49 -1.06 -17.48
C LEU A 80 -1.38 -1.55 -16.55
N PHE A 81 -1.28 -0.96 -15.35
CA PHE A 81 -0.26 -1.28 -14.35
C PHE A 81 -0.91 -2.02 -13.18
N LYS A 82 -1.13 -3.33 -13.36
CA LYS A 82 -1.76 -4.17 -12.32
C LYS A 82 -1.00 -4.09 -10.97
N PRO A 83 -1.72 -4.18 -9.83
CA PRO A 83 -1.11 -4.21 -8.51
C PRO A 83 -0.04 -5.31 -8.42
N LYS A 84 1.13 -4.92 -7.93
CA LYS A 84 2.30 -5.81 -7.83
C LYS A 84 2.42 -6.46 -6.45
N ARG A 85 1.61 -5.99 -5.49
CA ARG A 85 1.50 -6.54 -4.14
C ARG A 85 0.84 -7.91 -4.23
N LEU A 86 1.58 -8.94 -3.86
CA LEU A 86 1.04 -10.27 -3.60
C LEU A 86 0.59 -10.27 -2.14
N VAL A 87 -0.73 -10.27 -1.92
CA VAL A 87 -1.30 -10.49 -0.59
C VAL A 87 -1.50 -11.99 -0.45
N VAL A 88 -0.67 -12.62 0.36
CA VAL A 88 -0.81 -14.04 0.70
C VAL A 88 -1.72 -14.10 1.92
N GLU A 89 -3.00 -14.41 1.71
CA GLU A 89 -4.01 -14.55 2.77
C GLU A 89 -4.09 -15.98 3.33
N ASP A 90 -3.37 -16.93 2.73
CA ASP A 90 -3.25 -18.27 3.28
C ASP A 90 -2.44 -18.19 4.58
N GLY A 91 -3.00 -18.68 5.68
CA GLY A 91 -2.44 -18.69 7.04
C GLY A 91 -1.12 -19.45 7.22
N ALA A 92 -0.34 -19.64 6.17
CA ALA A 92 1.00 -20.19 6.10
C ALA A 92 2.07 -19.09 6.08
N ALA A 93 1.89 -17.99 6.82
CA ALA A 93 3.07 -17.33 7.38
C ALA A 93 3.80 -18.40 8.19
N ASP A 94 4.95 -18.87 7.68
CA ASP A 94 5.82 -19.88 8.29
C ASP A 94 5.85 -19.60 9.80
N PRO A 95 5.51 -20.57 10.67
CA PRO A 95 5.54 -20.38 12.11
C PRO A 95 6.84 -19.72 12.59
N ARG A 96 7.95 -20.02 11.90
CA ARG A 96 9.27 -19.41 12.16
C ARG A 96 9.35 -17.92 11.81
N TRP A 97 8.71 -17.47 10.74
CA TRP A 97 8.64 -16.04 10.41
C TRP A 97 7.91 -15.26 11.52
N ARG A 98 6.82 -15.83 12.05
CA ARG A 98 6.06 -15.16 13.12
C ARG A 98 6.88 -15.06 14.41
N GLU A 99 7.61 -16.11 14.76
CA GLU A 99 8.55 -16.11 15.88
C GLU A 99 9.67 -15.07 15.68
N GLU A 100 10.23 -14.96 14.47
CA GLU A 100 11.26 -13.95 14.13
C GLU A 100 10.73 -12.51 14.29
N VAL A 101 9.51 -12.23 13.85
CA VAL A 101 8.90 -10.88 14.00
C VAL A 101 8.63 -10.53 15.47
N ILE A 102 8.18 -11.49 16.30
CA ILE A 102 7.98 -11.28 17.74
C ILE A 102 9.31 -10.93 18.41
N GLU A 103 10.38 -11.63 18.07
CA GLU A 103 11.72 -11.37 18.59
C GLU A 103 12.27 -10.01 18.12
N GLU A 104 12.04 -9.63 16.86
CA GLU A 104 12.40 -8.29 16.36
C GLU A 104 11.66 -7.18 17.12
N LEU A 105 10.36 -7.35 17.36
CA LEU A 105 9.57 -6.39 18.13
C LEU A 105 10.07 -6.28 19.57
N ARG A 106 10.51 -7.39 20.18
CA ARG A 106 11.13 -7.38 21.51
C ARG A 106 12.43 -6.60 21.55
N GLN A 107 13.27 -6.75 20.53
CA GLN A 107 14.53 -6.02 20.44
C GLN A 107 14.31 -4.51 20.30
N GLN A 108 13.22 -4.10 19.65
CA GLN A 108 12.90 -2.69 19.45
C GLN A 108 12.17 -2.06 20.65
N TYR A 109 11.23 -2.78 21.27
CA TYR A 109 10.29 -2.22 22.25
C TYR A 109 10.41 -2.81 23.66
N GLY A 110 11.25 -3.83 23.87
CA GLY A 110 11.38 -4.53 25.15
C GLY A 110 10.33 -5.63 25.32
N SER A 111 9.89 -5.91 26.55
CA SER A 111 8.86 -6.93 26.78
C SER A 111 7.51 -6.50 26.19
N LEU A 112 6.82 -7.44 25.55
CA LEU A 112 5.52 -7.22 24.91
C LEU A 112 4.35 -7.25 25.91
N GLY A 113 4.62 -7.46 27.20
CA GLY A 113 3.62 -7.53 28.26
C GLY A 113 3.10 -8.96 28.49
N THR A 114 2.12 -9.08 29.39
CA THR A 114 1.55 -10.39 29.78
C THR A 114 0.08 -10.52 29.42
N GLU A 115 -0.42 -11.75 29.36
CA GLU A 115 -1.83 -12.06 29.10
C GLU A 115 -2.81 -11.34 30.06
N ALA A 116 -2.36 -11.02 31.27
CA ALA A 116 -3.13 -10.30 32.28
C ALA A 116 -3.33 -8.80 31.96
N GLU A 117 -2.51 -8.25 31.07
CA GLU A 117 -2.57 -6.84 30.65
C GLU A 117 -3.46 -6.65 29.42
N LEU A 118 -3.89 -7.75 28.76
CA LEU A 118 -4.81 -7.69 27.64
C LEU A 118 -6.24 -7.45 28.11
N SER A 119 -6.90 -6.49 27.46
CA SER A 119 -8.35 -6.37 27.58
C SER A 119 -9.05 -7.60 26.97
N PRO A 120 -10.26 -7.97 27.45
CA PRO A 120 -11.00 -9.12 26.91
C PRO A 120 -11.28 -9.01 25.40
N ALA A 121 -11.49 -7.78 24.89
CA ALA A 121 -11.73 -7.52 23.48
C ALA A 121 -10.47 -7.80 22.63
N VAL A 122 -9.30 -7.33 23.07
CA VAL A 122 -8.02 -7.55 22.37
C VAL A 122 -7.62 -9.02 22.40
N ALA A 123 -7.86 -9.72 23.52
CA ALA A 123 -7.60 -11.15 23.62
C ALA A 123 -8.47 -11.97 22.64
N GLN A 124 -9.70 -11.52 22.38
CA GLN A 124 -10.58 -12.16 21.40
C GLN A 124 -10.09 -11.93 19.96
N GLU A 125 -9.77 -10.68 19.59
CA GLU A 125 -9.23 -10.37 18.26
C GLU A 125 -7.92 -11.14 17.99
N MET A 126 -7.04 -11.25 18.98
CA MET A 126 -5.80 -12.03 18.85
C MET A 126 -6.04 -13.52 18.65
N ARG A 127 -7.13 -14.08 19.21
CA ARG A 127 -7.52 -15.49 18.96
C ARG A 127 -8.05 -15.66 17.54
N GLU A 128 -8.85 -14.72 17.06
CA GLU A 128 -9.38 -14.72 15.68
C GLU A 128 -8.26 -14.61 14.64
N LEU A 129 -7.19 -13.87 14.96
CA LEU A 129 -5.99 -13.74 14.13
C LEU A 129 -4.98 -14.88 14.31
N GLY A 130 -5.23 -15.84 15.23
CA GLY A 130 -4.32 -16.94 15.52
C GLY A 130 -2.98 -16.51 16.13
N LEU A 131 -2.93 -15.34 16.77
CA LEU A 131 -1.75 -14.75 17.42
C LEU A 131 -1.71 -14.99 18.93
N TYR A 132 -2.85 -15.32 19.53
CA TYR A 132 -2.97 -15.48 20.98
C TYR A 132 -1.99 -16.51 21.56
N GLU A 133 -1.91 -17.70 20.95
CA GLU A 133 -1.03 -18.77 21.42
C GLU A 133 0.46 -18.43 21.26
N LEU A 134 0.80 -17.62 20.25
CA LEU A 134 2.17 -17.15 20.04
C LEU A 134 2.57 -16.16 21.14
N PHE A 135 1.66 -15.23 21.49
CA PHE A 135 1.86 -14.23 22.51
C PHE A 135 1.92 -14.81 23.94
N THR A 136 1.06 -15.78 24.27
CA THR A 136 1.06 -16.40 25.61
C THR A 136 2.29 -17.28 25.84
N ARG A 137 2.78 -17.95 24.79
CA ARG A 137 4.05 -18.69 24.83
C ARG A 137 5.21 -17.76 25.10
N ASP A 138 5.25 -16.63 24.39
CA ASP A 138 6.24 -15.57 24.54
C ASP A 138 6.28 -15.01 25.97
N ALA A 139 5.12 -14.61 26.51
CA ALA A 139 5.00 -14.09 27.87
C ALA A 139 5.47 -15.09 28.95
N ARG A 140 5.28 -16.40 28.71
CA ARG A 140 5.72 -17.46 29.63
C ARG A 140 7.25 -17.60 29.64
N ASP A 141 7.88 -17.46 28.48
CA ASP A 141 9.34 -17.57 28.35
C ASP A 141 10.05 -16.35 28.97
N ASP A 142 9.44 -15.16 28.91
CA ASP A 142 9.89 -13.95 29.62
C ASP A 142 9.84 -14.13 31.15
N ILE A 143 8.73 -14.64 31.68
CA ILE A 143 8.58 -14.90 33.12
C ILE A 143 9.60 -15.95 33.61
N THR A 144 9.83 -16.98 32.80
CA THR A 144 10.75 -18.08 33.14
C THR A 144 12.21 -17.63 33.13
N SER A 145 12.60 -16.83 32.13
CA SER A 145 13.97 -16.28 32.04
C SER A 145 14.25 -15.22 33.10
N ALA A 146 13.27 -14.38 33.46
CA ALA A 146 13.39 -13.43 34.56
C ALA A 146 13.55 -14.11 35.93
N ARG A 147 12.96 -15.29 36.12
CA ARG A 147 13.05 -16.08 37.37
C ARG A 147 14.34 -16.89 37.51
N ALA A 148 15.06 -17.12 36.40
CA ALA A 148 16.31 -17.87 36.35
C ALA A 148 17.57 -16.99 36.51
N ARG A 149 17.42 -15.66 36.50
CA ARG A 149 18.45 -14.68 36.89
C ARG A 149 18.34 -14.33 38.38
#